data_AF-A0A3D0C739-F1
#
_entry.id   AF-A0A3D0C739-F1
#
_cell.length_a   1.000
_cell.length_b   1.000
_cell.length_c   1.000
_cell.angle_alpha   90.00
_cell.angle_beta   90.00
_cell.angle_gamma   90.00
#
_symmetry.space_group_name_H-M   'P 1'
#
loop_
_entity.id
_entity.type
_entity.pdbx_description
1 polymer ?
#
loop_
_entity_poly.entity_id
_entity_poly.type
_entity_poly.pdbx_seq_one_letter_code
_entity_poly.pdbx_strand_id
1 'polypeptide(L)' 'MHTQINPVGNMNLLSQAEVDQLQHSVSSALYTLYRNCSLAVLNAGSNTDDAEEIYQKYL' A
#
# COMPACT_ATOMS: atom_id res chain seq x y z
N MET A 1 7.52 13.15 -6.27
CA MET A 1 8.40 13.04 -5.08
C MET A 1 8.49 11.56 -4.73
N HIS A 2 9.67 11.05 -4.42
CA HIS A 2 9.86 9.63 -4.08
C HIS A 2 10.45 9.57 -2.67
N THR A 3 9.80 8.80 -1.79
CA THR A 3 10.19 8.68 -0.38
C THR A 3 10.44 7.22 -0.07
N GLN A 4 11.54 6.93 0.62
CA GLN A 4 11.85 5.59 1.11
C GLN A 4 11.51 5.53 2.59
N ILE A 5 10.76 4.51 2.97
CA ILE A 5 10.37 4.24 4.36
C ILE A 5 10.89 2.85 4.71
N ASN A 6 11.62 2.76 5.81
CA ASN A 6 12.07 1.47 6.32
C ASN A 6 10.92 0.77 7.07
N PRO A 7 10.68 -0.52 6.80
CA PRO A 7 9.66 -1.28 7.51
C PRO A 7 10.00 -1.38 9.00
N VAL A 8 8.96 -1.42 9.83
CA VAL A 8 9.09 -1.55 11.29
C VAL A 8 8.35 -2.80 11.78
N GLY A 9 8.77 -3.33 12.93
CA GLY A 9 8.17 -4.53 13.52
C GLY A 9 8.37 -5.77 12.65
N ASN A 10 7.32 -6.59 12.53
CA ASN A 10 7.38 -7.90 11.86
C ASN A 10 7.71 -7.79 10.37
N MET A 11 7.39 -6.66 9.72
CA MET A 11 7.64 -6.47 8.30
C MET A 11 9.15 -6.39 7.97
N ASN A 12 10.00 -6.12 8.97
CA ASN A 12 11.46 -6.14 8.81
C ASN A 12 12.06 -7.56 8.86
N LEU A 13 11.25 -8.58 9.11
CA LEU A 13 11.69 -9.98 9.18
C LEU A 13 11.19 -10.81 7.99
N LEU A 14 10.53 -10.19 7.01
CA LEU A 14 10.04 -10.88 5.84
C LEU A 14 11.20 -11.47 5.04
N SER A 15 11.03 -12.70 4.61
CA SER A 15 11.90 -13.36 3.64
C SER A 15 11.75 -12.74 2.26
N GLN A 16 12.76 -12.95 1.41
CA GLN A 16 12.72 -12.45 0.04
C GLN A 16 11.50 -12.98 -0.74
N ALA A 17 11.08 -14.23 -0.53
CA ALA A 17 9.92 -14.79 -1.21
C ALA A 17 8.59 -14.11 -0.81
N GLU A 18 8.45 -13.73 0.47
CA GLU A 18 7.28 -12.98 0.96
C GLU A 18 7.26 -11.55 0.42
N VAL A 19 8.42 -10.90 0.38
CA VAL A 19 8.59 -9.57 -0.21
C VAL A 19 8.25 -9.60 -1.69
N ASP A 20 8.78 -10.60 -2.40
CA ASP A 20 8.47 -10.81 -3.80
C ASP A 20 6.96 -10.97 -3.92
N GLN A 21 6.30 -11.84 -3.15
CA GLN A 21 4.83 -12.04 -3.18
C GLN A 21 4.04 -10.74 -3.06
N LEU A 22 4.49 -9.83 -2.17
CA LEU A 22 3.91 -8.50 -2.01
C LEU A 22 4.18 -7.59 -3.22
N GLN A 23 5.30 -7.76 -3.93
CA GLN A 23 5.76 -6.91 -5.04
C GLN A 23 5.48 -7.48 -6.45
N HIS A 24 5.04 -8.74 -6.58
CA HIS A 24 5.07 -9.53 -7.83
C HIS A 24 4.51 -8.77 -9.05
N SER A 25 3.31 -8.21 -8.94
CA SER A 25 2.68 -7.50 -10.05
C SER A 25 1.65 -6.51 -9.55
N VAL A 26 1.56 -5.38 -10.24
CA VAL A 26 0.48 -4.39 -10.08
C VAL A 26 -0.89 -5.01 -10.35
N SER A 27 -0.95 -6.11 -11.12
CA SER A 27 -2.16 -6.90 -11.35
C SER A 27 -2.45 -7.97 -10.28
N SER A 28 -1.55 -8.17 -9.32
CA SER A 28 -1.79 -9.11 -8.22
C SER A 28 -2.85 -8.55 -7.28
N ALA A 29 -3.84 -9.38 -6.95
CA ALA A 29 -4.86 -9.01 -5.96
C ALA A 29 -4.25 -8.62 -4.60
N LEU A 30 -3.15 -9.29 -4.21
CA LEU A 30 -2.46 -8.98 -2.95
C LEU A 30 -1.78 -7.60 -3.00
N TYR A 31 -1.11 -7.28 -4.10
CA TYR A 31 -0.48 -5.96 -4.26
C TYR A 31 -1.53 -4.85 -4.26
N THR A 32 -2.64 -5.03 -4.99
CA THR A 32 -3.74 -4.05 -5.03
C THR A 32 -4.32 -3.82 -3.63
N LEU A 33 -4.56 -4.90 -2.88
CA LEU A 33 -5.02 -4.80 -1.50
C LEU A 33 -4.01 -4.05 -0.61
N TYR A 34 -2.74 -4.45 -0.66
CA TYR A 34 -1.67 -3.82 0.12
C TYR A 34 -1.53 -2.32 -0.21
N ARG A 35 -1.55 -1.96 -1.49
CA ARG A 35 -1.50 -0.57 -1.98
C ARG A 35 -2.69 0.23 -1.45
N ASN A 36 -3.91 -0.29 -1.60
CA ASN A 36 -5.12 0.43 -1.21
C ASN A 36 -5.20 0.62 0.30
N CYS A 37 -4.84 -0.38 1.11
CA CYS A 37 -4.76 -0.24 2.56
C CYS A 37 -3.69 0.79 2.97
N SER A 38 -2.52 0.78 2.33
CA SER A 38 -1.47 1.77 2.60
C SER A 38 -1.93 3.18 2.26
N LEU A 39 -2.62 3.36 1.13
CA LEU A 39 -3.20 4.63 0.72
C LEU A 39 -4.26 5.12 1.71
N ALA A 40 -5.14 4.24 2.19
CA ALA A 40 -6.15 4.58 3.18
C ALA A 40 -5.52 5.07 4.50
N VAL A 41 -4.45 4.42 4.97
CA VAL A 41 -3.69 4.85 6.16
C VAL A 41 -3.03 6.21 5.93
N LEU A 42 -2.41 6.43 4.78
CA LEU A 42 -1.76 7.70 4.44
C LEU A 42 -2.78 8.84 4.26
N ASN A 43 -4.01 8.53 3.88
CA ASN A 43 -5.10 9.49 3.72
C ASN A 43 -5.95 9.66 5.00
N ALA A 44 -5.52 9.09 6.13
CA ALA A 44 -6.17 9.28 7.41
C ALA A 44 -6.21 10.78 7.79
N GLY A 45 -7.39 11.30 8.10
CA GLY A 45 -7.62 12.74 8.33
C GLY A 45 -8.11 13.51 7.10
N SER A 46 -8.36 12.84 5.97
CA SER A 46 -9.09 13.42 4.84
C SER A 46 -10.56 13.72 5.21
N ASN A 47 -11.13 14.74 4.57
CA ASN A 47 -12.55 15.09 4.67
C ASN A 47 -13.44 14.34 3.66
N THR A 48 -12.84 13.45 2.85
CA THR A 48 -13.55 12.62 1.86
C THR A 48 -13.98 11.30 2.50
N ASP A 49 -15.28 11.00 2.46
CA ASP A 49 -15.88 9.76 2.97
C ASP A 49 -15.97 8.66 1.90
N ASP A 50 -15.81 9.01 0.62
CA ASP A 50 -15.85 8.06 -0.49
C ASP A 50 -14.46 7.47 -0.80
N ALA A 51 -14.32 6.17 -0.60
CA ALA A 51 -13.09 5.44 -0.92
C ALA A 51 -12.77 5.43 -2.42
N GLU A 52 -13.78 5.38 -3.29
CA GLU A 52 -13.58 5.36 -4.74
C GLU A 52 -13.03 6.71 -5.22
N GLU A 53 -13.54 7.82 -4.69
CA GLU A 53 -13.00 9.16 -4.98
C GLU A 53 -11.52 9.25 -4.59
N ILE A 54 -11.15 8.70 -3.43
CA ILE A 54 -9.75 8.64 -2.97
C ILE A 54 -8.90 7.80 -3.93
N TYR A 55 -9.38 6.63 -4.36
CA TYR A 55 -8.64 5.77 -5.28
C TYR A 55 -8.42 6.45 -6.62
N GLN A 56 -9.47 7.03 -7.20
CA GLN A 56 -9.41 7.75 -8.48
C GLN A 56 -8.47 8.96 -8.43
N LYS A 57 -8.44 9.68 -7.30
CA LYS A 57 -7.55 10.84 -7.10
C LYS A 57 -6.07 10.46 -7.07
N TYR A 58 -5.75 9.24 -6.65
CA TYR A 58 -4.38 8.74 -6.50
C TYR A 58 -4.13 7.46 -7.30
N LEU A 59 -4.69 7.35 -8.51
CA LEU A 59 -4.43 6.24 -9.44
C LEU A 59 -2.96 6.18 -9.88
#